data_AF-S9UHY4-F1
#
_entry.id   AF-S9UHY4-F1
#
_cell.length_a   1.000
_cell.length_b   1.000
_cell.length_c   1.000
_cell.angle_alpha   90.00
_cell.angle_beta   90.00
_cell.angle_gamma   90.00
#
_symmetry.space_group_name_H-M   'P 1'
#
loop_
_entity.id
_entity.type
_entity.pdbx_description
1 polymer ?
#
loop_
_entity_poly.entity_id
_entity_poly.type
_entity_poly.pdbx_seq_one_letter_code
_entity_poly.pdbx_strand_id
1 'polypeptide(L)'
;MKAGAPQPTPLDRAQNDPRRRSTIRLLNAIQQLQGKNRRRDARTTIQLTEEQQLEVAAQFAATRWYGRVYHPFRNITAFQLKLAYRGSMALLLVLAIAAVTLACYLYYGEVDGLLQLDRQDRLDYVYMVKGMRYSDIYRLLAEVRAREDPTGVLPPPALLHLMLEEARARGWHTMDWEVEVHKMHPRSPLEEMDWIHLTYWSVMLIGKLWSGGNTFFAEDFTQLVKSRVAGMRERANAGSFVEEGPVTREKAPKKSFFSG
;
A
#
# COMPACT_ATOMS: atom_id res chain seq x y z
N MET A 1 -11.16 -47.17 57.80
CA MET A 1 -10.38 -46.55 56.71
C MET A 1 -10.78 -47.21 55.38
N LYS A 2 -11.54 -46.52 54.52
CA LYS A 2 -11.83 -46.99 53.15
C LYS A 2 -10.92 -46.20 52.20
N ALA A 3 -10.00 -46.89 51.54
CA ALA A 3 -9.17 -46.31 50.49
C ALA A 3 -10.07 -45.91 49.32
N GLY A 4 -10.03 -44.63 48.92
CA GLY A 4 -10.75 -44.12 47.76
C GLY A 4 -10.15 -44.68 46.47
N ALA A 5 -11.00 -45.17 45.58
CA ALA A 5 -10.58 -45.68 44.27
C ALA A 5 -9.88 -44.57 43.46
N PRO A 6 -8.80 -44.89 42.72
CA PRO A 6 -8.08 -43.90 41.93
C PRO A 6 -8.95 -43.36 40.80
N GLN A 7 -8.93 -42.03 40.60
CA GLN A 7 -9.64 -41.41 39.48
C GLN A 7 -9.00 -41.82 38.14
N PRO A 8 -9.81 -42.16 37.12
CA PRO A 8 -9.30 -42.55 35.82
C PRO A 8 -8.61 -41.37 35.13
N THR A 9 -7.46 -41.65 34.52
CA THR A 9 -6.65 -40.66 33.81
C THR A 9 -7.36 -40.16 32.54
N PRO A 10 -6.96 -39.02 31.95
CA PRO A 10 -7.57 -38.50 30.72
C PRO A 10 -7.54 -39.48 29.54
N LEU A 11 -6.57 -40.39 29.53
CA LEU A 11 -6.43 -41.48 28.55
C LEU A 11 -7.52 -42.55 28.73
N ASP A 12 -7.90 -42.88 29.97
CA ASP A 12 -8.97 -43.84 30.27
C ASP A 12 -10.34 -43.29 29.85
N ARG A 13 -10.55 -41.98 30.00
CA ARG A 13 -11.78 -41.31 29.53
C ARG A 13 -11.87 -41.26 27.99
N ALA A 14 -10.74 -41.16 27.29
CA ALA A 14 -10.69 -41.20 25.84
C ALA A 14 -10.95 -42.61 25.27
N GLN A 15 -10.66 -43.68 26.03
CA GLN A 15 -11.00 -45.04 25.65
C GLN A 15 -12.50 -45.34 25.76
N ASN A 16 -13.27 -44.67 26.60
CA ASN A 16 -14.70 -45.00 26.76
C ASN A 16 -15.62 -44.34 25.72
N ASP A 17 -15.08 -43.50 24.83
CA ASP A 17 -15.84 -42.86 23.76
C ASP A 17 -15.63 -43.62 22.43
N PRO A 18 -16.65 -44.33 21.90
CA PRO A 18 -16.50 -45.22 20.74
C PRO A 18 -16.01 -44.50 19.48
N ARG A 19 -16.32 -43.20 19.31
CA ARG A 19 -15.85 -42.38 18.18
C ARG A 19 -14.37 -42.01 18.29
N ARG A 20 -13.86 -41.80 19.50
CA ARG A 20 -12.42 -41.53 19.71
C ARG A 20 -11.60 -42.81 19.57
N ARG A 21 -12.14 -43.96 19.97
CA ARG A 21 -11.48 -45.27 19.81
C ARG A 21 -11.21 -45.62 18.35
N SER A 22 -12.16 -45.41 17.43
CA SER A 22 -11.96 -45.70 16.01
C SER A 22 -10.86 -44.84 15.41
N THR A 23 -10.84 -43.54 15.74
CA THR A 23 -9.89 -42.58 15.17
C THR A 23 -8.49 -42.75 15.76
N ILE A 24 -8.37 -43.05 17.06
CA ILE A 24 -7.08 -43.39 17.70
C ILE A 24 -6.53 -44.72 17.13
N ARG A 25 -7.39 -45.72 16.89
CA ARG A 25 -6.97 -46.97 16.23
C ARG A 25 -6.51 -46.73 14.80
N LEU A 26 -7.17 -45.84 14.07
CA LEU A 26 -6.77 -45.42 12.72
C LEU A 26 -5.41 -44.68 12.76
N LEU A 27 -5.22 -43.75 13.70
CA LEU A 27 -3.97 -43.01 13.86
C LEU A 27 -2.81 -43.95 14.22
N ASN A 28 -3.04 -44.89 15.14
CA ASN A 28 -2.06 -45.91 15.52
C ASN A 28 -1.77 -46.87 14.36
N ALA A 29 -2.77 -47.23 13.55
CA ALA A 29 -2.56 -48.04 12.36
C ALA A 29 -1.73 -47.30 11.31
N ILE A 30 -1.95 -45.99 11.12
CA ILE A 30 -1.16 -45.14 10.21
C ILE A 30 0.28 -45.01 10.70
N GLN A 31 0.51 -44.81 12.01
CA GLN A 31 1.85 -44.78 12.59
C GLN A 31 2.57 -46.14 12.52
N GLN A 32 1.87 -47.25 12.76
CA GLN A 32 2.43 -48.59 12.60
C GLN A 32 2.75 -48.91 11.13
N LEU A 33 1.94 -48.43 10.18
CA LEU A 33 2.22 -48.51 8.75
C LEU A 33 3.46 -47.69 8.38
N GLN A 34 3.61 -46.47 8.89
CA GLN A 34 4.80 -45.64 8.67
C GLN A 34 6.07 -46.27 9.27
N GLY A 35 5.95 -46.95 10.43
CA GLY A 35 7.07 -47.65 11.07
C GLY A 35 7.52 -48.92 10.36
N LYS A 36 6.58 -49.70 9.77
CA LYS A 36 6.88 -50.96 9.06
C LYS A 36 7.20 -50.79 7.57
N ASN A 37 6.69 -49.75 6.89
CA ASN A 37 6.81 -49.59 5.42
C ASN A 37 7.87 -48.59 4.96
N ARG A 38 8.91 -48.28 5.75
CA ARG A 38 10.01 -47.40 5.31
C ARG A 38 10.74 -47.87 4.02
N ARG A 39 10.48 -49.08 3.52
CA ARG A 39 11.05 -49.65 2.28
C ARG A 39 10.07 -49.84 1.12
N ARG A 40 8.78 -49.56 1.26
CA ARG A 40 7.82 -49.75 0.16
C ARG A 40 7.23 -48.40 -0.23
N ASP A 41 7.73 -47.89 -1.35
CA ASP A 41 7.30 -46.68 -2.04
C ASP A 41 5.91 -46.85 -2.68
N ALA A 42 4.95 -47.36 -1.90
CA ALA A 42 3.56 -47.40 -2.27
C ALA A 42 2.91 -46.16 -1.67
N ARG A 43 2.77 -45.11 -2.49
CA ARG A 43 1.81 -44.03 -2.25
C ARG A 43 0.41 -44.62 -2.10
N THR A 44 0.09 -45.09 -0.90
CA THR A 44 -1.29 -45.33 -0.51
C THR A 44 -1.86 -43.95 -0.18
N THR A 45 -2.32 -43.22 -1.19
CA THR A 45 -3.11 -42.00 -0.98
C THR A 45 -4.45 -42.43 -0.38
N ILE A 46 -4.51 -42.49 0.94
CA ILE A 46 -5.78 -42.61 1.67
C ILE A 46 -6.58 -41.37 1.28
N GLN A 47 -7.60 -41.54 0.43
CA GLN A 47 -8.51 -40.47 0.05
C GLN A 47 -9.43 -40.18 1.24
N LEU A 48 -8.92 -39.39 2.19
CA LEU A 48 -9.72 -38.83 3.27
C LEU A 48 -10.62 -37.75 2.67
N THR A 49 -11.91 -37.76 3.02
CA THR A 49 -12.82 -36.66 2.68
C THR A 49 -12.34 -35.36 3.33
N GLU A 50 -12.67 -34.20 2.77
CA GLU A 50 -12.22 -32.89 3.30
C GLU A 50 -12.55 -32.74 4.81
N GLU A 51 -13.69 -33.29 5.26
CA GLU A 51 -14.09 -33.32 6.67
C GLU A 51 -13.18 -34.19 7.54
N GLN A 52 -12.77 -35.36 7.05
CA GLN A 52 -11.85 -36.25 7.74
C GLN A 52 -10.44 -35.67 7.82
N GLN A 53 -10.02 -34.91 6.80
CA GLN A 53 -8.72 -34.21 6.82
C GLN A 53 -8.70 -33.11 7.88
N LEU A 54 -9.79 -32.34 8.00
CA LEU A 54 -9.95 -31.32 9.02
C LEU A 54 -10.01 -31.93 10.44
N GLU A 55 -10.69 -33.06 10.60
CA GLU A 55 -10.77 -33.75 11.89
C GLU A 55 -9.40 -34.30 12.35
N VAL A 56 -8.63 -34.88 11.42
CA VAL A 56 -7.25 -35.33 11.70
C VAL A 56 -6.35 -34.14 12.04
N ALA A 57 -6.43 -33.03 11.29
CA ALA A 57 -5.66 -31.82 11.55
C ALA A 57 -6.00 -31.20 12.93
N ALA A 58 -7.28 -31.17 13.30
CA ALA A 58 -7.73 -30.67 14.60
C ALA A 58 -7.22 -31.53 15.77
N GLN A 59 -7.22 -32.86 15.63
CA GLN A 59 -6.68 -33.76 16.65
C GLN A 59 -5.14 -33.67 16.76
N PHE A 60 -4.46 -33.43 15.64
CA PHE A 60 -3.01 -33.21 15.60
C PHE A 60 -2.60 -31.84 16.18
N ALA A 61 -3.42 -30.81 15.99
CA ALA A 61 -3.21 -29.49 16.58
C ALA A 61 -3.48 -29.49 18.09
N ALA A 62 -4.46 -30.27 18.57
CA ALA A 62 -4.81 -30.38 19.98
C ALA A 62 -3.72 -31.03 20.85
N THR A 63 -2.80 -31.80 20.25
CA THR A 63 -1.71 -32.50 20.96
C THR A 63 -0.45 -31.65 21.15
N ARG A 64 -0.40 -30.41 20.66
CA ARG A 64 0.77 -29.51 20.77
C ARG A 64 0.45 -28.13 21.34
N TRP A 65 1.50 -27.37 21.69
CA TRP A 65 1.40 -26.04 22.34
C TRP A 65 0.60 -25.00 21.53
N TYR A 66 0.58 -25.14 20.20
CA TYR A 66 -0.20 -24.30 19.29
C TYR A 66 -1.69 -24.66 19.22
N GLY A 67 -2.15 -25.68 19.96
CA GLY A 67 -3.58 -26.01 20.07
C GLY A 67 -4.43 -24.87 20.63
N ARG A 68 -3.86 -24.00 21.48
CA ARG A 68 -4.55 -22.78 21.97
C ARG A 68 -4.78 -21.75 20.87
N VAL A 69 -3.82 -21.62 19.95
CA VAL A 69 -3.90 -20.70 18.80
C VAL A 69 -4.91 -21.22 17.77
N TYR A 70 -5.02 -22.55 17.63
CA TYR A 70 -5.97 -23.21 16.72
C TYR A 70 -7.40 -23.28 17.26
N HIS A 71 -7.60 -23.22 18.58
CA HIS A 71 -8.90 -23.34 19.24
C HIS A 71 -10.02 -22.43 18.66
N PRO A 72 -9.79 -21.12 18.39
CA PRO A 72 -10.82 -20.28 17.77
C PRO A 72 -11.13 -20.65 16.31
N PHE A 73 -10.22 -21.32 15.61
CA PHE A 73 -10.36 -21.69 14.20
C PHE A 73 -10.92 -23.11 14.00
N ARG A 74 -11.19 -23.87 15.08
CA ARG A 74 -11.58 -25.30 14.99
C ARG A 74 -12.92 -25.54 14.28
N ASN A 75 -13.81 -24.55 14.29
CA ASN A 75 -15.15 -24.66 13.70
C ASN A 75 -15.23 -24.04 12.30
N ILE A 76 -14.11 -23.56 11.75
CA ILE A 76 -14.09 -22.92 10.44
C ILE A 76 -14.06 -24.02 9.37
N THR A 77 -15.08 -24.05 8.53
CA THR A 77 -15.14 -24.99 7.41
C THR A 77 -14.16 -24.58 6.31
N ALA A 78 -13.68 -25.53 5.51
CA ALA A 78 -12.81 -25.24 4.36
C ALA A 78 -13.44 -24.22 3.39
N PHE A 79 -14.79 -24.22 3.29
CA PHE A 79 -15.54 -23.23 2.52
C PHE A 79 -15.44 -21.82 3.11
N GLN A 80 -15.59 -21.67 4.43
CA GLN A 80 -15.44 -20.38 5.11
C GLN A 80 -14.02 -19.83 5.01
N LEU A 81 -12.99 -20.70 5.08
CA LEU A 81 -11.59 -20.28 4.88
C LEU A 81 -11.33 -19.81 3.44
N LYS A 82 -11.84 -20.53 2.43
CA LYS A 82 -11.75 -20.13 1.01
C LYS A 82 -12.48 -18.81 0.76
N LEU A 83 -13.64 -18.59 1.39
CA LEU A 83 -14.39 -17.34 1.27
C LEU A 83 -13.68 -16.19 1.99
N ALA A 84 -13.14 -16.41 3.19
CA ALA A 84 -12.37 -15.43 3.93
C ALA A 84 -11.09 -15.02 3.19
N TYR A 85 -10.39 -15.98 2.56
CA TYR A 85 -9.22 -15.69 1.74
C TYR A 85 -9.57 -14.86 0.49
N ARG A 86 -10.65 -15.21 -0.21
CA ARG A 86 -11.14 -14.43 -1.35
C ARG A 86 -11.59 -13.03 -0.94
N GLY A 87 -12.30 -12.93 0.19
CA GLY A 87 -12.72 -11.67 0.79
C GLY A 87 -11.53 -10.80 1.21
N SER A 88 -10.51 -11.38 1.83
CA SER A 88 -9.29 -10.66 2.19
C SER A 88 -8.52 -10.20 0.96
N MET A 89 -8.47 -11.01 -0.10
CA MET A 89 -7.83 -10.60 -1.36
C MET A 89 -8.59 -9.47 -2.04
N ALA A 90 -9.92 -9.52 -2.07
CA ALA A 90 -10.75 -8.44 -2.58
C ALA A 90 -10.57 -7.15 -1.76
N LEU A 91 -10.55 -7.25 -0.42
CA LEU A 91 -10.30 -6.12 0.46
C LEU A 91 -8.90 -5.53 0.26
N LEU A 92 -7.87 -6.38 0.17
CA LEU A 92 -6.50 -5.94 -0.11
C LEU A 92 -6.40 -5.26 -1.47
N LEU A 93 -7.11 -5.75 -2.48
CA LEU A 93 -7.15 -5.12 -3.79
C LEU A 93 -7.82 -3.73 -3.75
N VAL A 94 -8.93 -3.60 -3.02
CA VAL A 94 -9.59 -2.29 -2.80
C VAL A 94 -8.66 -1.33 -2.06
N LEU A 95 -7.99 -1.80 -1.00
CA LEU A 95 -7.02 -1.00 -0.25
C LEU A 95 -5.81 -0.61 -1.11
N ALA A 96 -5.32 -1.52 -1.95
CA ALA A 96 -4.22 -1.24 -2.86
C ALA A 96 -4.61 -0.17 -3.89
N ILE A 97 -5.81 -0.26 -4.48
CA ILE A 97 -6.32 0.77 -5.39
C ILE A 97 -6.46 2.11 -4.66
N ALA A 98 -7.03 2.13 -3.45
CA ALA A 98 -7.17 3.34 -2.65
C ALA A 98 -5.82 3.96 -2.28
N ALA A 99 -4.82 3.14 -1.97
CA ALA A 99 -3.47 3.61 -1.68
C ALA A 99 -2.81 4.23 -2.92
N VAL A 100 -2.98 3.61 -4.09
CA VAL A 100 -2.46 4.14 -5.36
C VAL A 100 -3.17 5.44 -5.74
N THR A 101 -4.50 5.53 -5.61
CA THR A 101 -5.22 6.78 -5.92
C THR A 101 -4.82 7.90 -4.97
N LEU A 102 -4.64 7.61 -3.68
CA LEU A 102 -4.13 8.57 -2.71
C LEU A 102 -2.71 9.01 -3.05
N ALA A 103 -1.80 8.08 -3.39
CA ALA A 103 -0.45 8.41 -3.80
C ALA A 103 -0.43 9.30 -5.05
N CYS A 104 -1.26 9.01 -6.05
CA CYS A 104 -1.41 9.87 -7.22
C CYS A 104 -1.93 11.26 -6.83
N TYR A 105 -2.94 11.34 -5.95
CA TYR A 105 -3.47 12.63 -5.47
C TYR A 105 -2.39 13.47 -4.77
N LEU A 106 -1.65 12.87 -3.84
CA LEU A 106 -0.54 13.53 -3.14
C LEU A 106 0.54 14.00 -4.10
N TYR A 107 0.90 13.15 -5.07
CA TYR A 107 1.87 13.49 -6.11
C TYR A 107 1.44 14.69 -6.95
N TYR A 108 0.18 14.71 -7.42
CA TYR A 108 -0.32 15.85 -8.18
C TYR A 108 -0.40 17.12 -7.33
N GLY A 109 -0.75 17.02 -6.05
CA GLY A 109 -0.75 18.14 -5.11
C GLY A 109 0.66 18.73 -4.93
N GLU A 110 1.66 17.88 -4.76
CA GLU A 110 3.08 18.30 -4.68
C GLU A 110 3.52 19.03 -5.96
N VAL A 111 3.26 18.43 -7.12
CA VAL A 111 3.65 19.00 -8.42
C VAL A 111 2.93 20.33 -8.69
N ASP A 112 1.66 20.44 -8.33
CA ASP A 112 0.89 21.68 -8.49
C ASP A 112 1.39 22.79 -7.57
N GLY A 113 1.75 22.46 -6.32
CA GLY A 113 2.43 23.39 -5.41
C GLY A 113 3.74 23.90 -5.99
N LEU A 114 4.58 23.01 -6.53
CA LEU A 114 5.84 23.36 -7.20
C LEU A 114 5.65 24.19 -8.48
N LEU A 115 4.55 23.98 -9.19
CA LEU A 115 4.22 24.75 -10.38
C LEU A 115 3.92 26.21 -10.09
N GLN A 116 3.34 26.48 -8.92
CA GLN A 116 2.92 27.80 -8.46
C GLN A 116 4.08 28.60 -7.81
N LEU A 117 5.18 27.92 -7.47
CA LEU A 117 6.40 28.54 -6.96
C LEU A 117 7.22 29.22 -8.07
N ASP A 118 7.98 30.24 -7.69
CA ASP A 118 8.94 30.90 -8.58
C ASP A 118 10.03 29.92 -9.06
N ARG A 119 10.67 30.26 -10.18
CA ARG A 119 11.68 29.37 -10.80
C ARG A 119 12.84 29.09 -9.85
N GLN A 120 13.28 30.10 -9.10
CA GLN A 120 14.41 29.97 -8.17
C GLN A 120 14.05 29.08 -6.98
N ASP A 121 12.89 29.31 -6.36
CA ASP A 121 12.36 28.47 -5.28
C ASP A 121 12.24 27.00 -5.68
N ARG A 122 11.78 26.76 -6.90
CA ARG A 122 11.65 25.41 -7.45
C ARG A 122 12.99 24.71 -7.60
N LEU A 123 14.02 25.43 -8.06
CA LEU A 123 15.37 24.88 -8.18
C LEU A 123 15.95 24.55 -6.82
N ASP A 124 15.79 25.44 -5.84
CA ASP A 124 16.27 25.23 -4.47
C ASP A 124 15.56 24.05 -3.81
N TYR A 125 14.24 23.94 -3.99
CA TYR A 125 13.46 22.81 -3.50
C TYR A 125 13.94 21.48 -4.10
N VAL A 126 14.11 21.42 -5.41
CA VAL A 126 14.56 20.21 -6.10
C VAL A 126 15.98 19.83 -5.70
N TYR A 127 16.86 20.81 -5.51
CA TYR A 127 18.22 20.59 -5.03
C TYR A 127 18.22 19.97 -3.64
N MET A 128 17.44 20.54 -2.71
CA MET A 128 17.28 20.02 -1.36
C MET A 128 16.68 18.62 -1.37
N VAL A 129 15.51 18.40 -2.00
CA VAL A 129 14.82 17.10 -2.00
C VAL A 129 15.67 15.96 -2.57
N LYS A 130 16.51 16.24 -3.56
CA LYS A 130 17.44 15.24 -4.12
C LYS A 130 18.62 14.94 -3.21
N GLY A 131 19.14 15.97 -2.53
CA GLY A 131 20.32 15.86 -1.70
C GLY A 131 20.03 15.32 -0.30
N MET A 132 18.98 15.84 0.35
CA MET A 132 18.71 15.60 1.77
C MET A 132 17.57 14.61 2.03
N ARG A 133 17.48 14.16 3.28
CA ARG A 133 16.32 13.38 3.70
C ARG A 133 15.09 14.27 3.80
N TYR A 134 14.04 13.89 3.08
CA TYR A 134 12.73 14.56 3.17
C TYR A 134 12.17 14.72 4.59
N SER A 135 12.53 13.85 5.55
CA SER A 135 12.14 14.01 6.95
C SER A 135 12.67 15.30 7.59
N ASP A 136 13.87 15.74 7.22
CA ASP A 136 14.44 17.01 7.71
C ASP A 136 13.76 18.21 7.04
N ILE A 137 13.45 18.10 5.75
CA ILE A 137 12.62 19.09 5.03
C ILE A 137 11.25 19.22 5.70
N TYR A 138 10.63 18.07 6.02
CA TYR A 138 9.32 18.03 6.66
C TYR A 138 9.35 18.62 8.07
N ARG A 139 10.41 18.39 8.83
CA ARG A 139 10.61 19.03 10.15
C ARG A 139 10.72 20.54 10.02
N LEU A 140 11.50 21.03 9.06
CA LEU A 140 11.60 22.47 8.78
C LEU A 140 10.24 23.05 8.41
N LEU A 141 9.51 22.38 7.53
CA LEU A 141 8.16 22.81 7.13
C LEU A 141 7.20 22.86 8.33
N ALA A 142 7.27 21.88 9.24
CA ALA A 142 6.47 21.86 10.46
C ALA A 142 6.85 22.99 11.43
N GLU A 143 8.15 23.28 11.58
CA GLU A 143 8.65 24.41 12.38
C GLU A 143 8.14 25.74 11.83
N VAL A 144 8.27 25.97 10.52
CA VAL A 144 7.80 27.18 9.84
C VAL A 144 6.29 27.30 9.96
N ARG A 145 5.54 26.21 9.75
CA ARG A 145 4.08 26.22 9.93
C ARG A 145 3.69 26.58 11.37
N ALA A 146 4.35 26.02 12.37
CA ALA A 146 4.03 26.32 13.76
C ALA A 146 4.31 27.79 14.13
N ARG A 147 5.32 28.40 13.49
CA ARG A 147 5.73 29.79 13.74
C ARG A 147 4.91 30.82 12.96
N GLU A 148 4.68 30.56 11.67
CA GLU A 148 4.19 31.56 10.71
C GLU A 148 2.74 31.32 10.29
N ASP A 149 2.24 30.08 10.39
CA ASP A 149 0.85 29.75 10.13
C ASP A 149 0.23 28.87 11.24
N PRO A 150 0.15 29.38 12.48
CA PRO A 150 -0.43 28.62 13.60
C PRO A 150 -1.92 28.32 13.38
N THR A 151 -2.60 29.11 12.55
CA THR A 151 -4.02 28.96 12.20
C THR A 151 -4.27 28.00 11.04
N GLY A 152 -3.23 27.61 10.29
CA GLY A 152 -3.34 26.70 9.14
C GLY A 152 -4.11 27.29 7.96
N VAL A 153 -4.08 28.62 7.80
CA VAL A 153 -4.88 29.35 6.80
C VAL A 153 -4.09 29.57 5.50
N LEU A 154 -2.76 29.52 5.56
CA LEU A 154 -1.94 29.79 4.38
C LEU A 154 -2.10 28.69 3.33
N PRO A 155 -2.18 29.07 2.04
CA PRO A 155 -2.21 28.10 0.97
C PRO A 155 -0.88 27.33 0.92
N PRO A 156 -0.89 26.03 0.54
CA PRO A 156 0.32 25.21 0.45
C PRO A 156 1.53 25.83 -0.28
N PRO A 157 1.39 26.51 -1.45
CA PRO A 157 2.54 27.13 -2.12
C PRO A 157 3.17 28.26 -1.31
N ALA A 158 2.38 29.06 -0.58
CA ALA A 158 2.92 30.14 0.24
C ALA A 158 3.70 29.57 1.44
N LEU A 159 3.21 28.47 2.03
CA LEU A 159 3.92 27.78 3.11
C LEU A 159 5.25 27.16 2.60
N LEU A 160 5.27 26.61 1.39
CA LEU A 160 6.50 26.11 0.77
C LEU A 160 7.51 27.22 0.50
N HIS A 161 7.05 28.40 0.06
CA HIS A 161 7.90 29.56 -0.14
C HIS A 161 8.59 29.98 1.18
N LEU A 162 7.81 30.13 2.26
CA LEU A 162 8.33 30.48 3.58
C LEU A 162 9.33 29.43 4.11
N MET A 163 9.05 28.15 3.87
CA MET A 163 9.99 27.08 4.20
C MET A 163 11.32 27.22 3.44
N LEU A 164 11.28 27.61 2.17
CA LEU A 164 12.48 27.83 1.35
C LEU A 164 13.24 29.09 1.78
N GLU A 165 12.55 30.15 2.20
CA GLU A 165 13.21 31.34 2.76
C GLU A 165 13.98 30.99 4.04
N GLU A 166 13.37 30.22 4.95
CA GLU A 166 14.04 29.75 6.16
C GLU A 166 15.20 28.78 5.81
N ALA A 167 15.03 27.90 4.81
CA ALA A 167 16.11 27.05 4.33
C ALA A 167 17.28 27.87 3.76
N ARG A 168 17.00 28.96 3.06
CA ARG A 168 18.03 29.89 2.57
C ARG A 168 18.74 30.61 3.70
N ALA A 169 18.01 31.05 4.72
CA ALA A 169 18.59 31.65 5.92
C ALA A 169 19.55 30.69 6.64
N ARG A 170 19.28 29.38 6.58
CA ARG A 170 20.15 28.30 7.10
C ARG A 170 21.28 27.90 6.13
N GLY A 171 21.36 28.50 4.95
CA GLY A 171 22.39 28.21 3.93
C GLY A 171 22.18 26.90 3.15
N TRP A 172 21.00 26.28 3.26
CA TRP A 172 20.74 24.93 2.73
C TRP A 172 20.78 24.84 1.20
N HIS A 173 20.50 25.93 0.50
CA HIS A 173 20.60 26.05 -0.94
C HIS A 173 22.04 25.99 -1.49
N THR A 174 23.05 26.21 -0.64
CA THR A 174 24.48 26.21 -1.03
C THR A 174 25.29 25.04 -0.44
N MET A 175 24.69 24.24 0.43
CA MET A 175 25.37 23.14 1.11
C MET A 175 25.60 21.95 0.18
N ASP A 176 26.79 21.37 0.23
CA ASP A 176 27.08 20.11 -0.47
C ASP A 176 26.41 18.94 0.26
N TRP A 177 25.18 18.64 -0.15
CA TRP A 177 24.36 17.60 0.46
C TRP A 177 24.92 16.19 0.29
N GLU A 178 25.74 15.93 -0.73
CA GLU A 178 26.37 14.61 -0.89
C GLU A 178 27.30 14.31 0.28
N VAL A 179 28.04 15.30 0.76
CA VAL A 179 28.94 15.13 1.90
C VAL A 179 28.18 15.29 3.22
N GLU A 180 27.30 16.28 3.32
CA GLU A 180 26.69 16.67 4.58
C GLU A 180 25.65 15.65 5.07
N VAL A 181 24.91 15.00 4.17
CA VAL A 181 23.93 13.98 4.56
C VAL A 181 24.59 12.76 5.16
N HIS A 182 25.76 12.35 4.65
CA HIS A 182 26.50 11.22 5.24
C HIS A 182 27.04 11.54 6.64
N LYS A 183 27.28 12.82 6.95
CA LYS A 183 27.67 13.25 8.30
C LYS A 183 26.48 13.31 9.25
N MET A 184 25.36 13.88 8.81
CA MET A 184 24.15 14.02 9.62
C MET A 184 23.47 12.67 9.86
N HIS A 185 23.51 11.80 8.86
CA HIS A 185 22.80 10.52 8.83
C HIS A 185 23.75 9.41 8.35
N PRO A 186 24.51 8.79 9.27
CA PRO A 186 25.51 7.79 8.91
C PRO A 186 24.92 6.45 8.46
N ARG A 187 23.63 6.20 8.72
CA ARG A 187 22.94 4.95 8.34
C ARG A 187 21.98 5.19 7.18
N SER A 188 21.45 4.11 6.62
CA SER A 188 20.44 4.23 5.56
C SER A 188 19.07 4.64 6.15
N PRO A 189 18.21 5.32 5.37
CA PRO A 189 16.85 5.66 5.81
C PRO A 189 16.02 4.44 6.25
N LEU A 190 16.31 3.26 5.69
CA LEU A 190 15.64 2.01 6.04
C LEU A 190 16.10 1.46 7.40
N GLU A 191 17.40 1.54 7.70
CA GLU A 191 17.95 1.15 9.00
C GLU A 191 17.46 2.06 10.13
N GLU A 192 17.28 3.35 9.84
CA GLU A 192 16.75 4.31 10.81
C GLU A 192 15.22 4.33 10.86
N MET A 193 14.55 3.51 10.03
CA MET A 193 13.10 3.46 9.93
C MET A 193 12.48 4.85 9.67
N ASP A 194 13.12 5.64 8.81
CA ASP A 194 12.63 6.95 8.40
C ASP A 194 11.46 6.80 7.43
N TRP A 195 10.29 6.51 8.00
CA TRP A 195 9.07 6.30 7.24
C TRP A 195 8.64 7.54 6.47
N ILE A 196 8.94 8.74 6.94
CA ILE A 196 8.57 9.98 6.24
C ILE A 196 9.33 10.06 4.92
N HIS A 197 10.64 9.82 4.95
CA HIS A 197 11.45 9.79 3.74
C HIS A 197 11.04 8.66 2.78
N LEU A 198 10.86 7.44 3.31
CA LEU A 198 10.49 6.28 2.51
C LEU A 198 9.10 6.43 1.88
N THR A 199 8.13 6.95 2.61
CA THR A 199 6.77 7.17 2.10
C THR A 199 6.74 8.28 1.05
N TYR A 200 7.46 9.38 1.26
CA TYR A 200 7.60 10.44 0.26
C TYR A 200 8.13 9.89 -1.07
N TRP A 201 9.26 9.18 -1.05
CA TRP A 201 9.84 8.62 -2.27
C TRP A 201 8.97 7.53 -2.90
N SER A 202 8.21 6.77 -2.10
CA SER A 202 7.22 5.81 -2.61
C SER A 202 6.10 6.53 -3.39
N VAL A 203 5.57 7.63 -2.83
CA VAL A 203 4.55 8.46 -3.50
C VAL A 203 5.10 9.05 -4.80
N MET A 204 6.30 9.63 -4.76
CA MET A 204 6.95 10.22 -5.94
C MET A 204 7.21 9.18 -7.03
N LEU A 205 7.60 7.95 -6.66
CA LEU A 205 7.85 6.86 -7.61
C LEU A 205 6.56 6.33 -8.24
N ILE A 206 5.49 6.14 -7.45
CA ILE A 206 4.17 5.73 -7.96
C ILE A 206 3.61 6.81 -8.90
N GLY A 207 3.67 8.08 -8.49
CA GLY A 207 3.21 9.22 -9.28
C GLY A 207 3.99 9.37 -10.60
N LYS A 208 5.31 9.18 -10.58
CA LYS A 208 6.15 9.15 -11.78
C LYS A 208 5.72 8.04 -12.75
N LEU A 209 5.54 6.81 -12.24
CA LEU A 209 5.08 5.67 -13.05
C LEU A 209 3.71 5.95 -13.70
N TRP A 210 2.80 6.54 -12.95
CA TRP A 210 1.45 6.85 -13.43
C TRP A 210 1.43 7.98 -14.47
N SER A 211 2.27 9.00 -14.26
CA SER A 211 2.36 10.17 -15.13
C SER A 211 3.09 9.91 -16.45
N GLY A 212 3.93 8.88 -16.52
CA GLY A 212 4.72 8.53 -17.71
C GLY A 212 5.98 9.39 -17.91
N GLY A 213 6.39 10.15 -16.89
CA GLY A 213 7.56 11.02 -16.95
C GLY A 213 8.87 10.27 -16.69
N ASN A 214 9.93 10.58 -17.46
CA ASN A 214 11.25 9.98 -17.26
C ASN A 214 12.06 10.63 -16.12
N THR A 215 11.65 11.83 -15.68
CA THR A 215 12.33 12.63 -14.64
C THR A 215 11.35 13.08 -13.57
N PHE A 216 11.80 13.14 -12.31
CA PHE A 216 10.94 13.51 -11.17
C PHE A 216 10.58 15.01 -11.14
N PHE A 217 11.36 15.87 -11.83
CA PHE A 217 11.28 17.34 -11.68
C PHE A 217 11.75 18.16 -12.91
N ALA A 218 11.76 17.63 -14.15
CA ALA A 218 12.22 18.44 -15.30
C ALA A 218 11.17 19.49 -15.74
N GLU A 219 11.62 20.60 -16.32
CA GLU A 219 10.76 21.62 -16.95
C GLU A 219 9.81 21.00 -18.02
N ASP A 220 10.23 19.89 -18.66
CA ASP A 220 9.41 19.11 -19.59
C ASP A 220 8.28 18.31 -18.91
N PHE A 221 8.50 17.85 -17.67
CA PHE A 221 7.48 17.13 -16.90
C PHE A 221 6.29 18.04 -16.57
N THR A 222 6.57 19.31 -16.29
CA THR A 222 5.56 20.33 -16.07
C THR A 222 4.71 20.65 -17.31
N GLN A 223 5.26 20.50 -18.52
CA GLN A 223 4.48 20.59 -19.77
C GLN A 223 3.65 19.32 -20.03
N LEU A 224 4.19 18.13 -19.72
CA LEU A 224 3.48 16.86 -19.86
C LEU A 224 2.30 16.73 -18.88
N VAL A 225 2.46 17.18 -17.63
CA VAL A 225 1.35 17.19 -16.65
C VAL A 225 0.30 18.23 -17.03
N LYS A 226 0.69 19.45 -17.41
CA LYS A 226 -0.25 20.48 -17.87
C LYS A 226 -1.05 20.02 -19.09
N SER A 227 -0.39 19.42 -20.09
CA SER A 227 -1.06 18.92 -21.30
C SER A 227 -1.98 17.72 -21.02
N ARG A 228 -1.62 16.81 -20.10
CA ARG A 228 -2.48 15.67 -19.74
C ARG A 228 -3.66 16.07 -18.87
N VAL A 229 -3.48 17.00 -17.92
CA VAL A 229 -4.57 17.55 -17.11
C VAL A 229 -5.51 18.40 -17.97
N ALA A 230 -4.96 19.21 -18.88
CA ALA A 230 -5.75 19.94 -19.87
C ALA A 230 -6.53 18.97 -20.79
N GLY A 231 -5.88 17.93 -21.31
CA GLY A 231 -6.54 16.92 -22.15
C GLY A 231 -7.56 16.07 -21.40
N MET A 232 -7.37 15.79 -20.11
CA MET A 232 -8.38 15.13 -19.28
C MET A 232 -9.56 16.07 -18.95
N ARG A 233 -9.31 17.36 -18.71
CA ARG A 233 -10.37 18.37 -18.55
C ARG A 233 -11.14 18.59 -19.85
N GLU A 234 -10.47 18.66 -20.99
CA GLU A 234 -11.13 18.75 -22.31
C GLU A 234 -11.97 17.50 -22.60
N ARG A 235 -11.48 16.30 -22.28
CA ARG A 235 -12.27 15.06 -22.45
C ARG A 235 -13.44 14.96 -21.45
N ALA A 236 -13.27 15.47 -20.22
CA ALA A 236 -14.35 15.55 -19.25
C ALA A 236 -15.41 16.58 -19.67
N ASN A 237 -15.00 17.73 -20.20
CA ASN A 237 -15.88 18.78 -20.72
C ASN A 237 -16.52 18.41 -22.08
N ALA A 238 -15.86 17.58 -22.88
CA ALA A 238 -16.43 17.00 -24.10
C ALA A 238 -17.55 15.99 -23.80
N GLY A 239 -17.56 15.40 -22.59
CA GLY A 239 -18.68 14.60 -22.08
C GLY A 239 -19.84 15.42 -21.51
N SER A 240 -19.67 16.74 -21.33
CA SER A 240 -20.69 17.68 -20.87
C SER A 240 -21.16 18.62 -21.99
N PHE A 241 -20.94 18.27 -23.26
CA PHE A 241 -21.48 19.02 -24.38
C PHE A 241 -23.00 18.84 -24.40
N VAL A 242 -23.68 19.72 -23.67
CA VAL A 242 -25.07 20.08 -23.96
C VAL A 242 -25.11 20.43 -25.43
N GLU A 243 -26.03 19.80 -26.17
CA GLU A 243 -26.35 20.15 -27.55
C GLU A 243 -26.80 21.62 -27.60
N GLU A 244 -25.86 22.56 -27.71
CA GLU A 244 -26.18 23.85 -28.29
C GLU A 244 -26.51 23.57 -29.76
N GLY A 245 -27.80 23.63 -30.07
CA GLY A 245 -28.36 23.42 -31.41
C GLY A 245 -27.66 24.26 -32.48
N PRO A 246 -27.86 23.93 -33.77
CA PRO A 246 -27.05 24.42 -34.86
C PRO A 246 -27.07 25.96 -34.91
N VAL A 247 -25.96 26.57 -34.54
CA VAL A 247 -25.70 27.99 -34.82
C VAL A 247 -25.68 28.12 -36.34
N THR A 248 -26.70 28.79 -36.87
CA THR A 248 -26.83 29.12 -38.28
C THR A 248 -25.54 29.78 -38.76
N ARG A 249 -24.83 29.13 -39.69
CA ARG A 249 -23.78 29.76 -40.50
C ARG A 249 -24.34 31.02 -41.14
N GLU A 250 -23.89 32.18 -40.71
CA GLU A 250 -24.09 33.42 -41.46
C GLU A 250 -23.51 33.23 -42.87
N LYS A 251 -24.36 33.45 -43.86
CA LYS A 251 -24.00 33.39 -45.28
C LYS A 251 -22.98 34.50 -45.58
N ALA A 252 -21.78 34.10 -46.00
CA ALA A 252 -20.82 35.02 -46.60
C ALA A 252 -21.47 35.80 -47.77
N PRO A 253 -21.25 37.13 -47.88
CA PRO A 253 -21.83 37.91 -48.95
C PRO A 253 -21.23 37.52 -50.30
N LYS A 254 -22.09 37.19 -51.26
CA LYS A 254 -21.72 36.96 -52.66
C LYS A 254 -21.14 38.25 -53.24
N LYS A 255 -19.84 38.25 -53.58
CA LYS A 255 -19.27 39.27 -54.47
C LYS A 255 -19.87 39.08 -55.88
N SER A 256 -20.63 40.06 -56.33
CA SER A 256 -21.06 40.18 -57.73
C SER A 256 -19.85 40.57 -58.57
N PHE A 257 -19.42 39.66 -59.44
CA PHE A 257 -18.60 40.01 -60.60
C PHE A 257 -19.58 40.44 -61.69
N PHE A 258 -19.57 41.72 -62.07
CA PHE A 258 -20.10 42.38 -63.29
C PHE A 258 -20.78 43.72 -62.97
N SER A 259 -20.03 44.81 -63.17
CA SER A 259 -20.49 46.07 -63.76
C SER A 259 -19.33 47.07 -63.82
N GLY A 260 -18.96 47.51 -65.02
CA GLY A 260 -17.96 48.57 -65.27
C GLY A 260 -17.04 48.21 -66.42
#